data_AF-A0A7V8ZNY9-F1
#
_entry.id   AF-A0A7V8ZNY9-F1
#
_cell.length_a   1.000
_cell.length_b   1.000
_cell.length_c   1.000
_cell.angle_alpha   90.00
_cell.angle_beta   90.00
_cell.angle_gamma   90.00
#
_symmetry.space_group_name_H-M   'P 1'
#
loop_
_entity.id
_entity.type
_entity.pdbx_description
1 polymer ?
#
loop_
_entity_poly.entity_id
_entity_poly.type
_entity_poly.pdbx_seq_one_letter_code
_entity_poly.pdbx_strand_id
1 'polypeptide(L)'
;MGREFRIACPDDERQQLLDAVAHLNGKMREVQDTGKVLGNERIAIMAALNMAHELLTARTSGFDTSGFKRRIESMQMTLDQVISQQDQAR
;
A
#
# COMPACT_ATOMS: atom_id res chain seq x y z
N MET A 1 -22.49 4.66 7.84
CA MET A 1 -22.43 6.13 7.65
C MET A 1 -23.73 6.71 7.08
N GLY A 2 -24.92 6.16 7.42
CA GLY A 2 -26.26 6.79 7.28
C GLY A 2 -26.74 7.35 5.93
N ARG A 3 -25.90 7.36 4.89
CA ARG A 3 -26.17 7.99 3.60
C ARG A 3 -26.07 6.93 2.50
N GLU A 4 -27.05 6.94 1.63
CA GLU A 4 -27.08 6.09 0.44
C GLU A 4 -26.54 6.87 -0.75
N PHE A 5 -25.71 6.20 -1.55
CA PHE A 5 -25.14 6.76 -2.77
C PHE A 5 -25.34 5.79 -3.92
N ARG A 6 -25.63 6.32 -5.11
CA ARG A 6 -25.62 5.55 -6.35
C ARG A 6 -24.29 5.79 -7.05
N ILE A 7 -23.60 4.71 -7.36
CA ILE A 7 -22.29 4.73 -8.02
C ILE A 7 -22.42 3.86 -9.26
N ALA A 8 -21.94 4.36 -10.41
CA ALA A 8 -21.82 3.55 -11.61
C ALA A 8 -20.73 2.50 -11.38
N CYS A 9 -21.05 1.23 -11.62
CA CYS A 9 -20.15 0.12 -11.36
C CYS A 9 -20.25 -0.89 -12.51
N PRO A 10 -19.14 -1.17 -13.22
CA PRO A 10 -19.03 -2.33 -14.11
C PRO A 10 -19.25 -3.64 -13.36
N ASP A 11 -19.85 -4.64 -14.00
CA ASP A 11 -20.19 -5.92 -13.35
C ASP A 11 -18.95 -6.67 -12.82
N ASP A 12 -17.80 -6.51 -13.48
CA ASP A 12 -16.51 -7.10 -13.13
C ASP A 12 -15.80 -6.40 -11.96
N GLU A 13 -16.15 -5.14 -11.67
CA GLU A 13 -15.53 -4.35 -10.60
C GLU A 13 -16.37 -4.34 -9.30
N ARG A 14 -17.58 -4.92 -9.32
CA ARG A 14 -18.53 -4.85 -8.20
C ARG A 14 -17.94 -5.27 -6.86
N GLN A 15 -17.20 -6.37 -6.83
CA GLN A 15 -16.62 -6.85 -5.57
C GLN A 15 -15.54 -5.88 -5.06
N GLN A 16 -14.68 -5.38 -5.95
CA GLN A 16 -13.63 -4.43 -5.59
C GLN A 16 -14.22 -3.11 -5.08
N LEU A 17 -15.32 -2.65 -5.68
CA LEU A 17 -16.03 -1.47 -5.21
C LEU A 17 -16.63 -1.69 -3.82
N LEU A 18 -17.21 -2.87 -3.55
CA LEU A 18 -17.74 -3.19 -2.22
C LEU A 18 -16.63 -3.23 -1.16
N ASP A 19 -15.48 -3.79 -1.48
CA ASP A 19 -14.32 -3.82 -0.58
C ASP A 19 -13.80 -2.39 -0.30
N ALA A 20 -13.73 -1.54 -1.34
CA ALA A 20 -13.37 -0.13 -1.20
C ALA A 20 -14.37 0.64 -0.32
N VAL A 21 -15.68 0.38 -0.48
CA VAL A 21 -16.73 0.98 0.36
C VAL A 21 -16.63 0.51 1.81
N ALA A 22 -16.33 -0.77 2.05
CA ALA A 22 -16.11 -1.30 3.39
C ALA A 22 -14.89 -0.63 4.06
N HIS A 23 -13.78 -0.48 3.31
CA HIS A 23 -12.58 0.19 3.77
C HIS A 23 -12.84 1.67 4.12
N LEU A 24 -13.49 2.43 3.24
CA LEU A 24 -13.88 3.82 3.50
C LEU A 24 -14.76 3.94 4.75
N ASN A 25 -15.77 3.06 4.90
CA ASN A 25 -16.63 3.06 6.09
C ASN A 25 -15.85 2.80 7.38
N GLY A 26 -14.85 1.91 7.35
CA GLY A 26 -13.93 1.66 8.46
C GLY A 26 -13.16 2.92 8.82
N LYS A 27 -12.49 3.55 7.85
CA LYS A 27 -11.73 4.80 8.04
C LYS A 27 -12.59 5.95 8.55
N MET A 28 -13.81 6.08 8.06
CA MET A 28 -14.75 7.10 8.56
C MET A 28 -15.15 6.83 10.01
N ARG A 29 -15.31 5.57 10.44
CA ARG A 29 -15.56 5.23 11.86
C ARG A 29 -14.34 5.55 12.72
N GLU A 30 -13.14 5.18 12.30
CA GLU A 30 -11.90 5.52 13.02
C GLU A 30 -11.80 7.03 13.26
N VAL A 31 -12.06 7.85 12.24
CA VAL A 31 -12.07 9.32 12.37
C VAL A 31 -13.16 9.80 13.32
N GLN A 32 -14.36 9.23 13.24
CA GLN A 32 -15.48 9.56 14.12
C GLN A 32 -15.17 9.23 15.58
N ASP A 33 -14.60 8.05 15.83
CA ASP A 33 -14.28 7.53 17.17
C ASP A 33 -13.23 8.40 17.88
N THR A 34 -12.40 9.15 17.15
CA THR A 34 -11.49 10.13 17.76
C THR A 34 -12.21 11.29 18.45
N GLY A 35 -13.47 11.56 18.10
CA GLY A 35 -14.27 12.67 18.62
C GLY A 35 -13.78 14.07 18.22
N LYS A 36 -12.68 14.19 17.46
CA LYS A 36 -12.05 15.48 17.10
C LYS A 36 -12.71 16.15 15.89
N VAL A 37 -13.41 15.38 15.06
CA VAL A 37 -13.99 15.85 13.79
C VAL A 37 -15.50 15.64 13.84
N LEU A 38 -16.25 16.72 13.70
CA LEU A 38 -17.71 16.71 13.69
C LEU A 38 -18.23 16.91 12.26
N GLY A 39 -19.28 16.16 11.91
CA GLY A 39 -19.98 16.25 10.64
C GLY A 39 -19.48 15.25 9.60
N ASN A 40 -20.44 14.55 8.98
CA ASN A 40 -20.16 13.44 8.05
C ASN A 40 -19.32 13.84 6.84
N GLU A 41 -19.46 15.08 6.36
CA GLU A 41 -18.67 15.61 5.24
C GLU A 41 -17.20 15.78 5.63
N ARG A 42 -16.92 16.38 6.78
CA ARG A 42 -15.55 16.53 7.29
C ARG A 42 -14.91 15.18 7.61
N ILE A 43 -15.69 14.26 8.19
CA ILE A 43 -15.25 12.88 8.44
C ILE A 43 -14.86 12.19 7.13
N ALA A 44 -15.67 12.33 6.07
CA ALA A 44 -15.37 11.75 4.76
C ALA A 44 -14.08 12.34 4.14
N ILE A 45 -13.91 13.67 4.22
CA ILE A 45 -12.70 14.34 3.72
C ILE A 45 -11.46 13.86 4.48
N MET A 46 -11.53 13.78 5.81
CA MET A 46 -10.41 13.30 6.63
C MET A 46 -10.08 11.83 6.37
N ALA A 47 -11.11 10.98 6.22
CA ALA A 47 -10.91 9.58 5.85
C ALA A 47 -10.23 9.46 4.48
N ALA A 48 -10.65 10.25 3.49
CA ALA A 48 -10.04 10.27 2.16
C ALA A 48 -8.57 10.73 2.20
N LEU A 49 -8.25 11.78 2.97
CA LEU A 49 -6.88 12.25 3.14
C LEU A 49 -6.00 11.20 3.82
N ASN A 50 -6.50 10.51 4.84
CA ASN A 50 -5.78 9.45 5.52
C ASN A 50 -5.48 8.28 4.57
N MET A 51 -6.46 7.83 3.78
CA MET A 51 -6.25 6.76 2.80
C MET A 51 -5.25 7.17 1.71
N ALA A 52 -5.31 8.40 1.21
CA ALA A 52 -4.34 8.92 0.26
C ALA A 52 -2.92 8.98 0.86
N HIS A 53 -2.80 9.37 2.13
CA HIS A 53 -1.53 9.37 2.84
C HIS A 53 -0.97 7.96 3.04
N GLU A 54 -1.81 7.00 3.40
CA GLU A 54 -1.43 5.59 3.53
C GLU A 54 -0.93 5.03 2.19
N LEU A 55 -1.61 5.30 1.08
CA LEU A 55 -1.19 4.89 -0.26
C LEU A 55 0.17 5.49 -0.65
N LEU A 56 0.35 6.80 -0.45
CA LEU A 56 1.61 7.48 -0.77
C LEU A 56 2.76 6.99 0.11
N THR A 57 2.50 6.79 1.40
CA THR A 57 3.49 6.23 2.34
C THR A 57 3.86 4.80 1.95
N ALA A 58 2.89 3.95 1.65
CA ALA A 58 3.13 2.59 1.17
C ALA A 58 3.94 2.57 -0.15
N ARG A 59 3.78 3.55 -1.02
CA ARG A 59 4.61 3.70 -2.23
C ARG A 59 6.04 4.11 -1.93
N THR A 60 6.26 4.94 -0.91
CA THR A 60 7.60 5.37 -0.48
C THR A 60 8.33 4.33 0.36
N SER A 61 7.59 3.53 1.15
CA SER A 61 8.13 2.45 1.98
C SER A 61 8.15 1.10 1.24
N GLY A 62 7.41 1.00 0.15
CA GLY A 62 7.21 -0.20 -0.64
C GLY A 62 8.40 -0.47 -1.54
N PHE A 63 9.04 -1.62 -1.28
CA PHE A 63 10.17 -2.17 -2.00
C PHE A 63 11.47 -1.36 -1.80
N ASP A 64 12.28 -1.77 -0.81
CA ASP A 64 13.71 -1.48 -0.85
C ASP A 64 14.36 -2.30 -1.98
N THR A 65 13.91 -2.08 -3.21
CA THR A 65 14.49 -2.64 -4.43
C THR A 65 15.99 -2.36 -4.46
N SER A 66 16.41 -1.24 -3.87
CA SER A 66 17.81 -0.87 -3.74
C SER A 66 18.58 -1.84 -2.82
N GLY A 67 18.04 -2.20 -1.66
CA GLY A 67 18.62 -3.15 -0.72
C GLY A 67 18.61 -4.57 -1.25
N PHE A 68 17.51 -4.99 -1.89
CA PHE A 68 17.45 -6.28 -2.58
C PHE A 68 18.45 -6.35 -3.73
N LYS A 69 18.57 -5.28 -4.54
CA LYS A 69 19.54 -5.21 -5.64
C LYS A 69 20.98 -5.28 -5.13
N ARG A 70 21.35 -4.51 -4.09
CA ARG A 70 22.67 -4.59 -3.45
C ARG A 70 23.00 -6.00 -2.97
N ARG A 71 22.01 -6.70 -2.40
CA ARG A 71 22.18 -8.05 -1.87
C ARG A 71 22.33 -9.09 -2.97
N ILE A 72 21.62 -8.93 -4.09
CA ILE A 72 21.79 -9.75 -5.31
C ILE A 72 23.20 -9.53 -5.90
N GLU A 73 23.64 -8.28 -6.02
CA GLU A 73 24.97 -7.93 -6.52
C GLU A 73 26.08 -8.52 -5.64
N SER A 74 25.93 -8.46 -4.31
CA SER A 74 26.87 -9.10 -3.39
C SER A 74 26.93 -10.62 -3.53
N MET A 75 25.79 -11.28 -3.78
CA MET A 75 25.77 -12.73 -4.05
C MET A 75 26.46 -13.07 -5.37
N GLN A 76 26.24 -12.25 -6.43
CA GLN A 76 26.90 -12.41 -7.71
C GLN A 76 28.43 -12.27 -7.59
N MET A 77 28.92 -11.24 -6.91
CA MET A 77 30.35 -11.07 -6.66
C MET A 77 30.96 -12.27 -5.91
N THR A 78 30.23 -12.82 -4.94
CA THR A 78 30.69 -14.00 -4.19
C THR A 78 30.79 -15.22 -5.10
N LEU A 79 29.82 -15.43 -5.99
CA LEU A 79 29.85 -16.53 -6.97
C LEU A 79 31.02 -16.38 -7.94
N ASP A 80 31.24 -15.18 -8.50
CA ASP A 80 32.35 -14.91 -9.42
C ASP A 80 33.71 -15.14 -8.74
N GLN A 81 33.84 -14.78 -7.46
CA GLN A 81 35.05 -15.02 -6.69
C GLN A 81 35.31 -16.52 -6.46
N VAL A 82 34.28 -17.31 -6.19
CA VAL A 82 34.44 -18.77 -6.01
C VAL A 82 34.75 -19.47 -7.33
N ILE A 83 34.11 -19.07 -8.43
CA ILE A 83 34.36 -19.64 -9.77
C ILE A 83 35.80 -19.35 -10.21
N SER A 84 36.26 -18.11 -10.08
CA SER A 84 37.64 -17.74 -10.46
C SER A 84 38.70 -18.45 -9.61
N GLN A 85 38.44 -18.73 -8.33
CA GLN A 85 39.35 -19.53 -7.50
C GLN A 85 39.41 -20.99 -7.94
N GLN A 86 38.29 -21.59 -8.37
CA GLN A 86 38.28 -22.96 -8.89
C GLN A 86 39.04 -23.10 -10.22
N ASP A 87 38.95 -22.11 -11.11
CA ASP A 87 39.67 -22.11 -12.38
C ASP A 87 41.19 -21.90 -12.20
N GLN A 88 41.62 -21.19 -11.16
CA GLN A 88 43.05 -21.03 -10.85
C GLN A 88 43.67 -22.24 -10.12
N ALA A 89 42.85 -23.06 -9.47
CA ALA A 89 43.29 -24.26 -8.75
C ALA A 89 43.33 -25.52 -9.64
N ARG A 90 43.02 -25.38 -10.93
CA ARG A 90 42.95 -26.46 -11.93
C ARG A 90 44.07 -26.33 -12.95
#